data_AF-A0A6M0IWY7-F1
#
_entry.id   AF-A0A6M0IWY7-F1
#
_cell.length_a   1.000
_cell.length_b   1.000
_cell.length_c   1.000
_cell.angle_alpha   90.00
_cell.angle_beta   90.00
_cell.angle_gamma   90.00
#
_symmetry.space_group_name_H-M   'P 1'
#
loop_
_entity.id
_entity.type
_entity.pdbx_description
1 polymer ?
#
loop_
_entity_poly.entity_id
_entity_poly.type
_entity_poly.pdbx_seq_one_letter_code
_entity_poly.pdbx_strand_id
1 'polypeptide(L)' 'MSRQFISSGSIFEQEIAYKRAVVDENWVFVSGTTGFDYSSMTISDDVVKQTEQCFKNINAALTEAGLVMQN' A
#
# COMPACT_ATOMS: atom_id res chain seq x y z
N MET A 1 -17.55 7.69 -12.98
CA MET A 1 -16.66 6.52 -13.10
C MET A 1 -16.78 5.69 -11.84
N SER A 2 -16.59 4.37 -11.89
CA SER A 2 -16.66 3.55 -10.68
C SER A 2 -15.34 3.61 -9.91
N ARG A 3 -15.43 3.68 -8.59
CA ARG A 3 -14.30 3.56 -7.65
C ARG A 3 -13.51 2.27 -7.92
N GLN A 4 -12.19 2.36 -7.99
CA GLN A 4 -11.29 1.20 -8.07
C GLN A 4 -10.72 0.90 -6.68
N PHE A 5 -10.68 -0.39 -6.33
CA PHE A 5 -10.10 -0.87 -5.08
C PHE A 5 -8.82 -1.65 -5.35
N ILE A 6 -7.73 -1.25 -4.70
CA ILE A 6 -6.41 -1.87 -4.80
C ILE A 6 -6.16 -2.65 -3.51
N SER A 7 -5.72 -3.90 -3.63
CA SER A 7 -5.49 -4.81 -2.49
C SER A 7 -4.03 -5.24 -2.48
N SER A 8 -3.35 -5.18 -1.33
CA SER A 8 -1.95 -5.63 -1.23
C SER A 8 -1.81 -7.12 -0.94
N GLY A 9 -2.92 -7.85 -0.78
CA GLY A 9 -2.91 -9.27 -0.42
C GLY A 9 -2.61 -9.54 1.04
N SER A 10 -2.63 -8.50 1.89
CA SER A 10 -2.45 -8.67 3.33
C SER A 10 -3.68 -9.35 3.95
N ILE A 11 -3.46 -10.31 4.85
CA ILE A 11 -4.54 -10.90 5.65
C ILE A 11 -5.35 -9.84 6.40
N PHE A 12 -4.69 -8.75 6.81
CA PHE A 12 -5.32 -7.66 7.53
C PHE A 12 -6.39 -6.92 6.71
N GLU A 13 -6.28 -6.91 5.37
CA GLU A 13 -7.31 -6.31 4.52
C GLU A 13 -8.64 -7.07 4.64
N GLN A 14 -8.59 -8.39 4.83
CA GLN A 14 -9.77 -9.22 5.04
C GLN A 14 -10.28 -9.10 6.47
N GLU A 15 -9.38 -9.15 7.46
CA GLU A 15 -9.77 -9.17 8.89
C GLU A 15 -10.24 -7.82 9.41
N ILE A 16 -9.66 -6.72 8.93
CA ILE A 16 -9.93 -5.35 9.39
C ILE A 16 -10.79 -4.58 8.36
N ALA A 17 -11.16 -5.23 7.25
CA ALA A 17 -12.05 -4.71 6.22
C ALA A 17 -11.59 -3.37 5.60
N TYR A 18 -10.33 -3.31 5.16
CA TYR A 18 -9.78 -2.15 4.43
C TYR A 18 -9.15 -2.56 3.09
N LYS A 19 -8.78 -1.56 2.28
CA LYS A 19 -8.06 -1.72 1.01
C LYS A 19 -6.75 -0.95 1.03
N ARG A 20 -5.68 -1.49 0.43
CA ARG A 20 -4.39 -0.80 0.32
C ARG A 20 -4.55 0.61 -0.24
N ALA A 21 -5.31 0.75 -1.32
CA ALA A 21 -5.66 2.05 -1.86
C ALA A 21 -7.05 2.05 -2.52
N VAL A 22 -7.63 3.23 -2.60
CA VAL A 22 -8.90 3.49 -3.28
C VAL A 22 -8.69 4.62 -4.27
N VAL A 23 -9.00 4.37 -5.54
CA VAL A 23 -9.02 5.41 -6.57
C VAL A 23 -10.42 5.95 -6.70
N ASP A 24 -10.58 7.26 -6.53
CA ASP A 24 -11.84 7.97 -6.70
C ASP A 24 -11.60 9.24 -7.52
N GLU A 25 -12.09 9.23 -8.75
CA GLU A 25 -11.85 10.27 -9.77
C GLU A 25 -10.35 10.59 -9.93
N ASN A 26 -9.90 11.74 -9.44
CA ASN A 26 -8.53 12.23 -9.56
C ASN A 26 -7.68 11.96 -8.30
N TRP A 27 -8.23 11.25 -7.32
CA TRP A 27 -7.59 11.02 -6.03
C TRP A 27 -7.27 9.54 -5.83
N VAL A 28 -6.12 9.29 -5.20
CA VAL A 28 -5.76 7.98 -4.67
C VAL A 28 -5.59 8.09 -3.17
N PHE A 29 -6.48 7.45 -2.42
CA PHE A 29 -6.43 7.37 -0.97
C PHE A 29 -5.68 6.11 -0.57
N VAL A 30 -4.46 6.27 -0.05
CA VAL A 30 -3.61 5.15 0.40
C VAL A 30 -3.81 4.95 1.90
N SER A 31 -4.07 3.71 2.31
CA SER A 31 -4.21 3.35 3.73
C SER A 31 -2.89 3.50 4.50
N GLY A 32 -2.99 3.61 5.82
CA GLY A 32 -1.82 3.55 6.70
C GLY A 32 -0.95 2.34 6.37
N THR A 33 0.34 2.58 6.10
CA THR A 33 1.25 1.57 5.60
C THR A 33 2.39 1.37 6.58
N THR A 34 2.55 0.14 7.05
CA THR A 34 3.67 -0.26 7.91
C THR A 34 4.84 -0.77 7.07
N GLY A 35 6.01 -0.91 7.70
CA GLY A 35 7.21 -1.46 7.07
C GLY A 35 7.19 -2.98 6.87
N PHE A 36 6.01 -3.59 6.85
CA PHE A 36 5.83 -5.01 6.63
C PHE A 36 6.00 -5.32 5.14
N ASP A 37 6.82 -6.31 4.81
CA ASP A 37 6.92 -6.84 3.47
C ASP A 37 5.85 -7.93 3.29
N TYR A 38 4.79 -7.60 2.56
CA TYR A 38 3.66 -8.49 2.32
C TYR A 38 3.99 -9.64 1.35
N SER A 39 5.12 -9.57 0.62
CA SER A 39 5.54 -10.67 -0.27
C SER A 39 6.20 -11.81 0.51
N SER A 40 7.00 -11.48 1.52
CA SER A 40 7.67 -12.43 2.40
C SER A 40 6.94 -12.66 3.73
N MET A 41 5.92 -11.86 4.02
CA MET A 41 5.19 -11.82 5.28
C MET A 41 6.10 -11.58 6.50
N THR A 42 7.06 -10.65 6.37
CA THR A 42 8.03 -10.30 7.42
C THR A 42 8.11 -8.80 7.68
N ILE A 43 8.70 -8.42 8.81
CA ILE A 43 9.07 -7.03 9.12
C ILE A 43 10.48 -6.99 9.67
N SER A 44 11.25 -5.96 9.26
CA SER A 44 12.61 -5.77 9.76
C SER A 44 12.59 -5.17 11.16
N ASP A 45 13.55 -5.53 12.02
CA ASP A 45 13.76 -4.87 13.32
C ASP A 45 14.40 -3.46 13.19
N ASP A 46 14.85 -3.07 11.99
CA ASP A 46 15.47 -1.78 11.72
C ASP A 46 14.43 -0.75 11.24
N VAL A 47 14.36 0.39 11.93
CA VAL A 47 13.38 1.45 11.63
C VAL A 47 13.59 2.13 10.28
N VAL A 48 14.84 2.24 9.82
CA VAL A 48 15.15 2.83 8.50
C VAL A 48 14.65 1.88 7.41
N LYS A 49 14.93 0.57 7.55
CA LYS A 49 14.43 -0.44 6.62
C LYS A 49 12.91 -0.51 6.60
N GLN A 50 12.25 -0.40 7.76
CA GLN A 50 10.79 -0.32 7.82
C GLN A 50 10.27 0.91 7.05
N THR A 51 10.91 2.07 7.22
CA THR A 51 10.52 3.31 6.53
C THR A 51 10.65 3.17 5.02
N GLU A 52 11.77 2.63 4.53
CA GLU A 52 11.96 2.34 3.11
C GLU A 52 10.90 1.36 2.59
N GLN A 53 10.55 0.35 3.39
CA GLN A 53 9.51 -0.61 3.02
C GLN A 53 8.12 0.04 2.94
N CYS A 54 7.80 1.00 3.81
CA CYS A 54 6.56 1.79 3.70
C CYS A 54 6.47 2.47 2.32
N PHE A 55 7.54 3.15 1.90
CA PHE A 55 7.57 3.82 0.60
C PHE A 55 7.45 2.85 -0.57
N LYS A 56 8.08 1.67 -0.51
CA LYS A 56 7.91 0.62 -1.53
C LYS A 56 6.46 0.16 -1.64
N ASN A 57 5.82 -0.10 -0.50
CA ASN A 57 4.42 -0.54 -0.44
C ASN A 57 3.47 0.55 -0.98
N ILE A 58 3.71 1.82 -0.65
CA ILE A 58 2.93 2.96 -1.17
C ILE A 58 3.12 3.09 -2.68
N ASN A 59 4.36 3.04 -3.16
CA ASN A 59 4.67 3.16 -4.59
C ASN A 59 4.04 2.02 -5.40
N ALA A 60 4.02 0.78 -4.87
CA ALA A 60 3.35 -0.33 -5.51
C ALA A 60 1.84 -0.07 -5.70
N ALA A 61 1.17 0.44 -4.67
CA ALA A 61 -0.24 0.80 -4.75
C ALA A 61 -0.51 1.95 -5.75
N LEU A 62 0.36 2.96 -5.78
CA LEU A 62 0.26 4.05 -6.76
C LEU A 62 0.48 3.55 -8.19
N THR A 63 1.42 2.63 -8.38
CA THR A 63 1.71 2.03 -9.69
C THR A 63 0.51 1.26 -10.23
N GLU A 64 -0.20 0.51 -9.38
CA GLU A 64 -1.43 -0.18 -9.77
C GLU A 64 -2.59 0.79 -10.08
N ALA A 65 -2.57 1.99 -9.50
CA ALA A 65 -3.48 3.08 -9.85
C ALA A 65 -3.06 3.85 -11.13
N GLY A 66 -1.96 3.44 -11.79
CA GLY A 66 -1.42 4.13 -12.98
C GLY A 66 -0.64 5.41 -12.66
N LEU A 67 -0.22 5.60 -11.42
CA LEU A 67 0.57 6.74 -10.94
C LEU A 67 1.98 6.29 -10.53
N VAL A 68 2.89 7.25 -10.34
CA VAL A 68 4.23 6.97 -9.81
C VAL A 68 4.58 7.95 -8.71
N MET A 69 5.27 7.47 -7.68
CA MET A 69 5.82 8.34 -6.66
C MET A 69 6.98 9.16 -7.26
N GLN A 70 6.97 10.48 -7.05
CA GLN A 70 8.05 11.36 -7.47
C GLN A 70 8.93 11.72 -6.28
N ASN A 71 10.24 11.81 -6.52
CA ASN A 71 11.24 12.27 -5.57
C ASN A 71 11.51 13.76 -5.74
#